data_AF-D4XGQ3-F1
#
_entry.id   AF-D4XGQ3-F1
#
_cell.length_a   1.000
_cell.length_b   1.000
_cell.length_c   1.000
_cell.angle_alpha   90.00
_cell.angle_beta   90.00
_cell.angle_gamma   90.00
#
_symmetry.space_group_name_H-M   'P 1'
#
loop_
_entity.id
_entity.type
_entity.pdbx_description
1 polymer ?
#
loop_
_entity_poly.entity_id
_entity_poly.type
_entity_poly.pdbx_seq_one_letter_code
_entity_poly.pdbx_strand_id
1 'polypeptide(L)' 'MRLKVSNARAEALNSQIRAMRVKARGYRNKARFVQGILFHYGRLDMAH' A
#
# COMPACT_ATOMS: atom_id res chain seq x y z
N MET A 1 18.52 -26.05 -3.65
CA MET A 1 17.60 -25.93 -2.50
C MET A 1 16.71 -24.69 -2.71
N ARG A 2 15.44 -24.84 -3.10
CA ARG A 2 14.53 -23.70 -3.35
C ARG A 2 13.93 -23.30 -2.01
N LEU A 3 14.26 -22.11 -1.51
CA LEU A 3 13.67 -21.58 -0.29
C LEU A 3 12.14 -21.56 -0.47
N LYS A 4 11.38 -22.20 0.42
CA LYS A 4 9.90 -22.23 0.42
C LYS A 4 9.34 -20.86 0.85
N VAL A 5 9.84 -19.79 0.26
CA VAL A 5 9.45 -18.42 0.56
C VAL A 5 8.28 -18.08 -0.34
N SER A 6 7.19 -17.61 0.27
CA SER A 6 5.98 -17.19 -0.42
C SER A 6 5.88 -15.67 -0.43
N ASN A 7 5.64 -15.11 -1.62
CA ASN A 7 5.38 -13.68 -1.80
C ASN A 7 3.93 -13.28 -1.46
N ALA A 8 3.09 -14.22 -1.01
CA ALA A 8 1.66 -14.00 -0.80
C ALA A 8 1.35 -12.76 0.07
N ARG A 9 2.14 -12.49 1.12
CA ARG A 9 1.95 -11.28 1.95
C ARG A 9 2.24 -9.99 1.18
N ALA A 10 3.30 -9.96 0.39
CA ALA A 10 3.65 -8.81 -0.43
C ALA A 10 2.62 -8.58 -1.54
N GLU A 11 2.13 -9.66 -2.16
CA GLU A 11 1.08 -9.60 -3.18
C GLU A 11 -0.26 -9.13 -2.63
N ALA A 12 -0.62 -9.57 -1.42
CA ALA A 12 -1.81 -9.09 -0.71
C ALA A 12 -1.73 -7.58 -0.46
N LEU A 13 -0.59 -7.09 0.02
CA LEU A 13 -0.36 -5.65 0.23
C LEU A 13 -0.42 -4.87 -1.09
N ASN A 14 0.22 -5.38 -2.15
CA ASN A 14 0.16 -4.76 -3.48
C ASN A 14 -1.27 -4.69 -4.03
N SER A 15 -2.08 -5.71 -3.77
CA SER A 15 -3.49 -5.75 -4.18
C SER A 15 -4.32 -4.70 -3.44
N GLN A 16 -4.08 -4.53 -2.13
CA GLN A 16 -4.72 -3.48 -1.33
C GLN A 16 -4.34 -2.07 -1.82
N ILE A 17 -3.06 -1.81 -2.10
CA ILE A 17 -2.58 -0.52 -2.65
C ILE A 17 -3.25 -0.22 -4.00
N ARG A 18 -3.37 -1.22 -4.89
CA ARG A 18 -4.08 -1.05 -6.16
C ARG A 18 -5.55 -0.69 -5.95
N ALA A 19 -6.22 -1.37 -5.02
CA ALA A 19 -7.62 -1.09 -4.68
C ALA A 19 -7.81 0.33 -4.12
N MET A 20 -6.90 0.80 -3.25
CA MET A 20 -6.89 2.18 -2.76
C MET A 20 -6.81 3.17 -3.93
N ARG A 21 -5.89 2.97 -4.87
CA ARG A 21 -5.73 3.85 -6.04
C ARG A 21 -7.00 3.96 -6.87
N VAL A 22 -7.69 2.84 -7.08
CA VAL A 22 -8.97 2.81 -7.82
C VAL A 22 -10.06 3.56 -7.05
N LYS A 23 -10.20 3.30 -5.74
CA LYS A 23 -11.20 3.98 -4.89
C LYS A 23 -10.98 5.49 -4.83
N ALA A 24 -9.74 5.94 -4.78
CA ALA A 24 -9.36 7.36 -4.79
C ALA A 24 -9.54 8.03 -6.17
N ARG A 25 -9.87 7.26 -7.23
CA ARG A 25 -9.93 7.73 -8.62
C ARG A 25 -8.60 8.32 -9.11
N GLY A 26 -7.49 7.73 -8.64
CA GLY A 26 -6.14 8.16 -8.95
C GLY A 26 -5.63 9.25 -8.00
N TYR A 27 -4.30 9.42 -7.99
CA TYR A 27 -3.62 10.45 -7.23
C TYR A 27 -2.93 11.40 -8.20
N ARG A 28 -3.11 12.70 -7.99
CA ARG A 28 -2.44 13.74 -8.80
C ARG A 28 -0.98 13.95 -8.41
N ASN A 29 -0.58 13.49 -7.22
CA ASN A 29 0.75 13.69 -6.65
C ASN A 29 1.27 12.40 -5.99
N LYS A 30 2.50 12.00 -6.32
CA LYS A 30 3.16 10.81 -5.79
C LYS A 30 3.35 10.85 -4.27
N ALA A 31 3.70 12.00 -3.70
CA ALA A 31 3.85 12.17 -2.25
C ALA A 31 2.52 11.89 -1.52
N ARG A 32 1.40 12.40 -2.04
CA ARG A 32 0.06 12.10 -1.49
C ARG A 32 -0.31 10.62 -1.60
N PHE A 33 0.10 9.96 -2.68
CA PHE A 33 -0.10 8.51 -2.82
C PHE A 33 0.68 7.73 -1.77
N VAL A 34 1.97 8.06 -1.58
CA VAL A 34 2.82 7.42 -0.55
C VAL A 34 2.28 7.67 0.85
N GLN A 35 1.88 8.90 1.17
CA GLN A 35 1.29 9.23 2.47
C GLN A 35 -0.01 8.46 2.71
N GLY A 36 -0.87 8.33 1.70
CA GLY A 36 -2.09 7.51 1.79
C GLY A 36 -1.79 6.03 2.05
N ILE A 37 -0.80 5.45 1.36
CA ILE A 37 -0.33 4.08 1.62
C ILE A 37 0.12 3.91 3.06
N LEU A 38 0.96 4.83 3.56
CA LEU A 38 1.49 4.76 4.91
C LEU A 38 0.40 4.95 5.98
N PHE A 39 -0.55 5.84 5.75
CA PHE A 39 -1.69 6.04 6.65
C PHE A 39 -2.58 4.80 6.75
N HIS A 40 -3.00 4.24 5.61
CA HIS A 40 -3.95 3.11 5.61
C HIS A 40 -3.29 1.75 5.90
N TYR A 41 -2.03 1.55 5.52
CA TYR A 41 -1.35 0.25 5.59
C TYR A 41 -0.06 0.25 6.40
N GLY A 42 0.54 1.42 6.64
CA GLY A 42 1.79 1.57 7.39
C GLY A 42 1.61 1.89 8.87
N ARG A 43 0.36 1.98 9.38
CA ARG A 43 0.05 2.43 10.75
C ARG A 43 0.70 3.78 11.09
N LEU A 44 0.88 4.64 10.09
CA LEU A 44 1.41 5.97 10.32
C LEU A 44 0.36 6.74 11.13
N ASP A 45 0.71 7.08 12.37
CA ASP A 45 -0.14 7.93 13.19
C ASP A 45 -0.10 9.34 12.59
N MET A 46 -1.26 9.84 12.19
CA MET A 46 -1.42 11.22 11.68
C MET A 46 -1.73 12.19 12.82
N ALA A 47 -1.60 11.75 14.08
CA ALA A 47 -1.61 12.63 15.24
C ALA A 47 -0.49 13.67 15.11
N HIS A 48 -0.91 14.93 15.04
CA HIS A 48 -0.07 16.11 15.04
C HIS A 48 0.26 16.52 16.48
#